data_AF-A0A0F3KFR8-F1
#
_entry.id   AF-A0A0F3KFR8-F1
#
_cell.length_a   1.000
_cell.length_b   1.000
_cell.length_c   1.000
_cell.angle_alpha   90.00
_cell.angle_beta   90.00
_cell.angle_gamma   90.00
#
_symmetry.space_group_name_H-M   'P 1'
#
loop_
_entity.id
_entity.type
_entity.pdbx_description
1 polymer ?
#
loop_
_entity_poly.entity_id
_entity_poly.type
_entity_poly.pdbx_seq_one_letter_code
_entity_poly.pdbx_strand_id
1 'polypeptide(L)' 'MARRIKFVATHFSIAFSLSYAANQNVAVSALVGVAEPLAFAFGRSVLAGTRTGLAVAPAA' A
#
# COMPACT_ATOMS: atom_id res chain seq x y z
N MET A 1 -8.07 -13.79 9.57
CA MET A 1 -8.55 -12.51 8.99
C MET A 1 -8.44 -11.32 9.94
N ALA A 2 -8.89 -11.43 11.20
CA ALA A 2 -8.91 -10.33 12.16
C ALA A 2 -7.59 -9.53 12.31
N ARG A 3 -6.43 -10.20 12.31
CA ARG A 3 -5.12 -9.53 12.45
C ARG A 3 -4.81 -8.56 11.29
N ARG A 4 -5.19 -8.93 10.07
CA ARG A 4 -4.95 -8.08 8.87
C ARG A 4 -5.86 -6.86 8.88
N ILE A 5 -7.13 -7.05 9.25
CA ILE A 5 -8.09 -5.96 9.36
C ILE A 5 -7.63 -4.95 10.42
N LYS A 6 -7.18 -5.44 11.60
CA LYS A 6 -6.62 -4.58 12.65
C LYS A 6 -5.43 -3.79 12.16
N PHE A 7 -4.48 -4.44 11.48
CA PHE A 7 -3.29 -3.78 10.94
C PHE A 7 -3.64 -2.67 9.95
N VAL A 8 -4.51 -2.95 8.97
CA VAL A 8 -4.92 -1.97 7.96
C VAL A 8 -5.70 -0.82 8.58
N ALA A 9 -6.60 -1.10 9.52
CA ALA A 9 -7.36 -0.08 10.23
C ALA A 9 -6.43 0.85 11.03
N THR A 10 -5.48 0.30 11.78
CA THR A 10 -4.53 1.11 12.57
C THR A 10 -3.66 1.99 11.68
N HIS A 11 -3.08 1.45 10.60
CA HIS A 11 -2.29 2.24 9.66
C HIS A 11 -3.12 3.38 9.05
N PHE A 12 -4.30 3.07 8.52
CA PHE A 12 -5.20 4.05 7.91
C PHE A 12 -5.59 5.13 8.92
N SER A 13 -5.99 4.75 10.14
CA SER A 13 -6.38 5.72 11.17
C SER A 13 -5.23 6.66 11.55
N ILE A 14 -4.00 6.16 11.70
CA ILE A 14 -2.85 7.00 12.05
C ILE A 14 -2.50 7.96 10.91
N ALA A 15 -2.36 7.45 9.69
CA ALA A 15 -2.03 8.24 8.51
C ALA A 15 -3.12 9.30 8.21
N PHE A 16 -4.39 8.91 8.27
CA PHE A 16 -5.53 9.80 8.11
C PHE A 16 -5.55 10.89 9.18
N SER A 17 -5.41 10.52 10.45
CA SER A 17 -5.49 11.47 11.57
C SER A 17 -4.36 12.48 11.54
N LEU A 18 -3.12 12.04 11.26
CA LEU A 18 -1.97 12.93 11.17
C LEU A 18 -2.10 13.90 10.00
N SER A 19 -2.50 13.42 8.83
CA SER A 19 -2.76 14.27 7.66
C SER A 19 -3.89 15.25 7.98
N TYR A 20 -5.03 14.76 8.48
CA TYR A 20 -6.18 15.61 8.79
C TYR A 20 -5.85 16.69 9.81
N ALA A 21 -5.09 16.37 10.86
CA ALA A 21 -4.61 17.36 11.82
C ALA A 21 -3.79 18.48 11.13
N ALA A 22 -2.93 18.14 10.17
CA ALA A 22 -2.08 19.09 9.47
C ALA A 22 -2.82 19.92 8.40
N ASN A 23 -3.77 19.34 7.67
CA ASN A 23 -4.36 19.97 6.48
C ASN A 23 -5.87 20.25 6.59
N GLN A 24 -6.56 19.77 7.63
CA GLN A 24 -8.00 19.95 7.88
C GLN A 24 -8.90 19.63 6.66
N ASN A 25 -8.45 18.72 5.79
CA ASN A 25 -9.10 18.38 4.53
C ASN A 25 -9.27 16.86 4.44
N VAL A 26 -10.52 16.42 4.52
CA VAL A 26 -10.88 14.99 4.56
C VAL A 26 -10.45 14.25 3.30
N ALA A 27 -10.59 14.86 2.12
CA ALA A 27 -10.30 14.20 0.86
C ALA A 27 -8.80 13.91 0.71
N VAL A 28 -7.95 14.89 1.03
CA VAL A 28 -6.50 14.74 1.00
C VAL A 28 -6.04 13.69 2.02
N SER A 29 -6.58 13.74 3.25
CA SER A 29 -6.23 12.80 4.30
C SER A 29 -6.62 11.35 3.97
N ALA A 30 -7.75 11.15 3.30
CA ALA A 30 -8.17 9.83 2.84
C ALA A 30 -7.24 9.28 1.74
N LEU A 31 -6.81 10.13 0.79
CA LEU A 31 -5.83 9.75 -0.23
C LEU A 31 -4.50 9.35 0.41
N VAL A 32 -4.01 10.13 1.37
CA VAL A 32 -2.76 9.83 2.10
C VAL A 32 -2.86 8.47 2.81
N GLY A 33 -3.97 8.19 3.49
CA GLY A 33 -4.16 6.91 4.20
C GLY A 33 -4.20 5.68 3.30
N VAL A 34 -4.41 5.83 1.99
CA VAL A 34 -4.52 4.72 1.03
C VAL A 34 -3.39 4.72 -0.02
N ALA A 35 -2.57 5.78 -0.07
CA ALA A 35 -1.49 5.92 -1.05
C ALA A 35 -0.43 4.81 -0.95
N GLU A 36 0.06 4.50 0.25
CA GLU A 36 1.05 3.45 0.48
C GLU A 36 0.53 2.05 0.07
N PRO A 37 -0.63 1.57 0.56
CA PRO A 37 -1.12 0.25 0.16
C PRO A 37 -1.42 0.15 -1.34
N LEU A 38 -1.85 1.25 -1.99
CA LEU A 38 -1.98 1.28 -3.45
C LEU A 38 -0.63 1.16 -4.13
N ALA A 39 0.36 1.97 -3.76
CA ALA A 39 1.70 1.91 -4.34
C ALA A 39 2.32 0.52 -4.18
N PHE A 40 2.14 -0.12 -3.02
CA PHE A 40 2.59 -1.49 -2.78
C PHE A 40 1.86 -2.51 -3.66
N ALA A 41 0.53 -2.43 -3.77
CA ALA A 41 -0.26 -3.33 -4.60
C ALA A 41 0.07 -3.20 -6.09
N PHE A 42 0.21 -1.97 -6.58
CA PHE A 42 0.60 -1.68 -7.96
C PHE A 42 2.03 -2.12 -8.23
N GLY A 43 2.99 -1.75 -7.39
CA GLY A 43 4.39 -2.16 -7.54
C GLY A 43 4.57 -3.67 -7.55
N ARG A 44 3.85 -4.39 -6.68
CA ARG A 44 3.83 -5.87 -6.70
C ARG A 44 3.27 -6.42 -8.01
N SER A 45 2.23 -5.81 -8.57
CA SER A 45 1.63 -6.24 -9.84
C SER A 45 2.59 -6.03 -11.01
N VAL A 46 3.29 -4.88 -11.04
CA VAL A 46 4.32 -4.58 -12.04
C VAL A 46 5.48 -5.59 -11.92
N LEU A 47 6.03 -5.77 -10.71
CA LEU A 47 7.13 -6.72 -10.45
C LEU A 47 6.75 -8.18 -10.78
N ALA A 48 5.51 -8.58 -10.51
CA ALA A 48 5.01 -9.90 -10.85
C ALA A 48 5.00 -10.11 -12.37
N GLY A 49 4.57 -9.11 -13.15
CA GLY A 49 4.62 -9.13 -14.61
C GLY A 49 6.06 -9.15 -15.16
N THR A 50 7.03 -8.56 -14.44
CA THR A 50 8.45 -8.60 -14.86
C THR A 50 9.10 -9.96 -14.58
N ARG A 51 8.74 -10.63 -13.48
CA ARG A 51 9.32 -11.93 -13.08
C ARG A 51 8.93 -13.08 -14.01
N THR A 52 7.74 -13.05 -14.62
CA THR A 52 7.35 -14.05 -15.63
C THR A 52 8.16 -13.95 -16.92
N GLY A 53 8.79 -12.80 -17.21
CA GLY A 53 9.71 -12.63 -18.34
C GLY A 53 11.17 -13.04 -18.04
N LEU A 54 11.54 -13.22 -16.78
CA LEU A 54 12.90 -13.54 -16.32
C LEU A 54 12.97 -14.96 -15.74
N ALA A 55 12.41 -15.95 -16.45
CA ALA A 55 12.70 -17.35 -16.13
C ALA A 55 14.21 -17.60 -16.34
N VAL A 56 15.01 -17.31 -15.32
CA VAL A 56 16.44 -17.62 -15.30
C VAL A 56 16.53 -19.13 -15.32
N ALA A 57 17.02 -19.67 -16.44
CA ALA A 57 17.26 -21.10 -16.60
C ALA A 57 18.09 -21.61 -15.40
N PRO A 58 17.77 -22.79 -14.84
CA PRO A 58 18.53 -23.32 -13.72
C PRO A 58 20.00 -23.48 -14.14
N ALA A 59 20.91 -22.94 -13.34
CA ALA A 59 22.34 -23.12 -13.52
C ALA A 59 22.65 -24.61 -13.37
N ALA A 60 23.04 -25.24 -14.48
CA ALA A 60 23.53 -26.60 -14.56
C ALA A 60 25.01 -26.66 -14.19
#